data_AF-A0A943DW24-F1
#
_entry.id   AF-A0A943DW24-F1
#
_cell.length_a   1.000
_cell.length_b   1.000
_cell.length_c   1.000
_cell.angle_alpha   90.00
_cell.angle_beta   90.00
_cell.angle_gamma   90.00
#
_symmetry.space_group_name_H-M   'P 1'
#
loop_
_entity.id
_entity.type
_entity.pdbx_description
1 polymer ?
#
loop_
_entity_poly.entity_id
_entity_poly.type
_entity_poly.pdbx_seq_one_letter_code
_entity_poly.pdbx_strand_id
1 'polypeptide(L)'
;MKRIKLTKEEKATLLNVSKNGSKQPRELSPIAFHFALSLLQEKGLVEYKTNYDEVLEAKLTIKAKAYLECNPNLKNPVPWKDIVLITLSAITAISTFIALFISCSI
;
A
#
# COMPACT_ATOMS: atom_id res chain seq x y z
N MET A 1 -3.40 10.94 -10.40
CA MET A 1 -2.46 10.82 -9.27
C MET A 1 -1.93 9.39 -9.19
N LYS A 2 -0.60 9.18 -9.06
CA LYS A 2 -0.02 7.82 -8.98
C LYS A 2 -0.49 7.11 -7.71
N ARG A 3 -0.93 5.86 -7.83
CA ARG A 3 -1.34 5.04 -6.68
C ARG A 3 -0.13 4.73 -5.81
N ILE A 4 -0.26 4.98 -4.51
CA ILE A 4 0.75 4.68 -3.51
C ILE A 4 0.37 3.34 -2.87
N LYS A 5 1.32 2.42 -2.77
CA LYS A 5 1.11 1.15 -2.06
C LYS A 5 1.06 1.44 -0.56
N LEU A 6 -0.07 1.08 0.05
CA LEU A 6 -0.31 1.19 1.48
C LEU A 6 -0.59 -0.20 2.09
N THR A 7 -0.06 -0.46 3.28
CA THR A 7 -0.40 -1.65 4.09
C THR A 7 -1.82 -1.51 4.67
N LYS A 8 -2.30 -2.54 5.36
CA LYS A 8 -3.62 -2.49 5.99
C LYS A 8 -3.66 -1.45 7.11
N GLU A 9 -2.60 -1.40 7.91
CA GLU A 9 -2.41 -0.50 9.05
C GLU A 9 -2.29 0.96 8.58
N GLU A 10 -1.53 1.21 7.50
CA GLU A 10 -1.42 2.54 6.90
C GLU A 10 -2.77 3.04 6.37
N LYS A 11 -3.56 2.17 5.74
CA LYS A 11 -4.91 2.55 5.26
C LYS A 11 -5.84 2.90 6.41
N ALA A 12 -5.89 2.05 7.43
CA ALA A 12 -6.71 2.29 8.61
C ALA A 12 -6.30 3.58 9.32
N THR A 13 -5.00 3.81 9.49
CA THR A 13 -4.44 5.02 10.09
C THR A 13 -4.79 6.26 9.27
N LEU A 14 -4.59 6.24 7.95
CA LEU A 14 -4.89 7.38 7.08
C LEU A 14 -6.39 7.75 7.10
N LEU A 15 -7.28 6.76 7.05
CA LEU A 15 -8.73 6.99 7.15
C LEU A 15 -9.13 7.48 8.54
N ASN A 16 -8.49 6.97 9.59
CA ASN A 16 -8.74 7.41 10.94
C ASN A 16 -8.30 8.86 11.14
N VAL A 17 -7.11 9.25 10.68
CA VAL A 17 -6.65 10.65 10.73
C VAL A 17 -7.60 11.57 9.94
N SER A 18 -8.14 11.10 8.82
CA SER A 18 -9.14 11.85 8.05
C SER A 18 -10.43 12.15 8.81
N LYS A 19 -10.86 11.25 9.71
CA LYS A 19 -12.17 11.33 10.39
C LYS A 19 -12.06 11.84 11.82
N ASN A 20 -11.01 11.43 12.52
CA ASN A 20 -10.84 11.55 13.97
C ASN A 20 -9.56 12.30 14.36
N GLY A 21 -8.76 12.76 13.39
CA GLY A 21 -7.50 13.48 13.63
C GLY A 21 -6.45 12.62 14.36
N SER A 22 -5.86 13.15 15.42
CA SER A 22 -4.80 12.51 16.21
C SER A 22 -5.24 11.29 17.03
N LYS A 23 -6.55 11.06 17.16
CA LYS A 23 -7.07 10.02 18.05
C LYS A 23 -6.65 8.63 17.58
N GLN A 24 -6.07 7.82 18.45
CA GLN A 24 -5.71 6.44 18.12
C GLN A 24 -6.95 5.60 17.74
N PRO A 25 -6.91 4.84 16.63
CA PRO A 25 -7.95 3.90 16.27
C PRO A 25 -7.97 2.68 17.20
N ARG A 26 -9.18 2.21 17.59
CA ARG A 26 -9.35 1.08 18.53
C ARG A 26 -8.77 -0.25 18.03
N GLU A 27 -8.69 -0.41 16.71
CA GLU A 27 -8.22 -1.65 16.06
C GLU A 27 -6.69 -1.76 16.00
N LEU A 28 -5.96 -0.67 16.30
CA LEU A 28 -4.50 -0.62 16.23
C LEU A 28 -3.92 -0.40 17.63
N SER A 29 -2.84 -1.11 17.94
CA SER A 29 -2.05 -0.83 19.14
C SER A 29 -1.37 0.55 19.03
N PRO A 30 -1.00 1.19 20.16
CA PRO A 30 -0.35 2.49 20.12
C PRO A 30 0.93 2.48 19.27
N ILE A 31 1.74 1.43 19.42
CA ILE A 31 3.00 1.24 18.67
C ILE A 31 2.72 1.11 17.17
N ALA A 32 1.73 0.30 16.78
CA ALA A 32 1.38 0.11 15.37
C ALA A 32 0.83 1.42 14.75
N PHE A 33 0.07 2.20 15.52
CA PHE A 33 -0.43 3.49 15.10
C PHE A 33 0.71 4.50 14.89
N HIS A 34 1.63 4.62 15.84
CA HIS A 34 2.82 5.46 15.71
C HIS A 34 3.68 5.07 14.49
N PHE A 35 3.95 3.78 14.33
CA PHE A 35 4.73 3.28 13.21
C PHE A 35 4.03 3.58 11.86
N ALA A 36 2.72 3.35 11.77
CA ALA A 36 1.95 3.68 10.57
C ALA A 36 1.94 5.19 10.26
N LEU A 37 1.88 6.06 11.28
CA LEU A 37 2.00 7.51 11.11
C LEU A 37 3.38 7.89 10.54
N SER A 38 4.46 7.30 11.05
CA SER A 38 5.82 7.49 10.53
C SER A 38 5.91 7.17 9.04
N LEU A 39 5.43 5.99 8.65
CA LEU A 39 5.46 5.57 7.24
C LEU A 39 4.58 6.45 6.35
N LEU A 40 3.42 6.91 6.85
CA LEU A 40 2.56 7.84 6.12
C LEU A 40 3.20 9.23 5.99
N GLN A 41 3.98 9.67 6.97
CA GLN A 41 4.75 10.91 6.89
C GLN A 41 5.86 10.82 5.86
N GLU A 42 6.61 9.72 5.81
CA GLU A 42 7.62 9.46 4.77
C GLU A 42 7.01 9.48 3.35
N LYS A 43 5.77 8.99 3.22
CA LYS A 43 5.02 9.06 1.94
C LYS A 43 4.46 10.45 1.63
N GLY A 44 4.62 11.41 2.55
CA GLY A 44 4.10 12.77 2.47
C GLY A 44 2.57 12.82 2.50
N LEU A 45 1.93 11.89 3.21
CA LEU A 45 0.47 11.81 3.33
C LEU A 45 -0.01 12.43 4.64
N VAL A 46 0.72 12.24 5.73
CA VAL A 46 0.36 12.76 7.04
C VAL A 46 1.48 13.63 7.58
N GLU A 47 1.12 14.67 8.32
CA GLU A 47 2.03 15.36 9.24
C GLU A 47 1.59 15.00 10.66
N TYR A 48 2.52 14.58 11.50
CA TYR A 48 2.21 14.28 12.89
C TYR A 48 3.33 14.77 13.83
N LYS A 49 2.97 14.98 15.09
CA LYS A 49 3.87 15.34 16.18
C LYS A 49 3.66 14.39 17.34
N THR A 50 4.76 13.99 17.95
CA THR A 50 4.77 13.11 19.11
C THR A 50 5.41 13.78 20.30
N ASN A 51 5.02 13.36 21.50
CA ASN A 51 5.72 13.65 22.73
C ASN A 51 5.91 12.34 23.48
N TYR A 52 7.16 11.92 23.62
CA TYR A 52 7.51 10.57 24.05
C TYR A 52 6.75 9.53 23.20
N ASP A 53 5.83 8.80 23.82
CA ASP A 53 5.06 7.72 23.20
C ASP A 53 3.60 8.10 22.89
N GLU A 54 3.26 9.40 22.95
CA GLU A 54 1.91 9.88 22.64
C GLU A 54 1.88 10.74 21.36
N VAL A 55 0.87 10.52 20.53
CA VAL A 55 0.58 11.37 19.36
C VAL A 55 -0.19 12.61 19.81
N LEU A 56 0.47 13.78 19.77
CA LEU A 56 -0.18 15.05 20.10
C LEU A 56 -1.05 15.56 18.94
N GLU A 57 -0.50 15.50 17.73
CA GLU A 57 -1.12 16.05 16.54
C GLU A 57 -0.93 15.08 15.38
N ALA A 58 -1.99 14.77 14.63
CA ALA A 58 -1.89 14.13 13.33
C ALA A 58 -2.91 14.76 12.37
N LYS A 59 -2.44 15.19 11.20
CA LYS A 59 -3.27 15.83 10.17
C LYS A 59 -2.91 15.36 8.77
N LEU A 60 -3.90 15.33 7.90
CA LEU A 60 -3.68 15.05 6.49
C LEU A 60 -2.98 16.23 5.81
N THR A 61 -1.96 15.92 5.02
CA THR A 61 -1.40 16.87 4.04
C THR A 61 -2.42 17.16 2.93
N ILE A 62 -2.20 18.23 2.17
CA ILE A 62 -3.00 18.53 0.95
C ILE A 62 -2.92 17.35 -0.03
N LYS A 63 -1.74 16.74 -0.17
CA LYS A 63 -1.52 15.56 -1.00
C LYS A 63 -2.42 14.40 -0.56
N ALA A 64 -2.53 14.11 0.73
CA ALA A 64 -3.42 13.04 1.19
C ALA A 64 -4.90 13.34 0.99
N LYS A 65 -5.33 14.60 1.17
CA LYS A 65 -6.72 14.99 0.91
C LYS A 65 -7.10 14.73 -0.56
N ALA A 66 -6.30 15.25 -1.48
CA ALA A 66 -6.48 15.00 -2.91
C ALA A 66 -6.39 13.51 -3.26
N TYR A 67 -5.50 12.77 -2.58
CA TYR A 67 -5.38 11.32 -2.76
C TYR A 67 -6.64 10.56 -2.35
N LEU A 68 -7.26 10.93 -1.23
CA LEU A 68 -8.49 10.31 -0.74
C LEU A 68 -9.70 10.63 -1.63
N GLU A 69 -9.81 11.86 -2.14
CA GLU A 69 -10.84 12.22 -3.13
C GLU A 69 -10.74 11.37 -4.40
N CYS A 70 -9.51 11.15 -4.89
CA CYS A 70 -9.26 10.32 -6.07
C CYS A 70 -9.22 8.79 -5.77
N ASN A 71 -9.21 8.40 -4.50
CA ASN A 71 -9.06 7.01 -4.05
C ASN A 71 -9.81 6.73 -2.75
N PRO A 72 -11.15 6.87 -2.71
CA PRO A 72 -11.91 6.78 -1.46
C PRO A 72 -11.74 5.41 -0.78
N ASN A 73 -11.49 4.36 -1.57
CA ASN A 73 -11.32 2.99 -1.09
C ASN A 73 -9.86 2.58 -0.88
N LEU A 74 -8.90 3.50 -1.04
CA LEU A 74 -7.46 3.26 -0.87
C LEU A 74 -6.97 1.97 -1.56
N LYS A 75 -7.41 1.77 -2.81
CA LYS A 75 -6.97 0.61 -3.61
C LYS A 75 -5.48 0.75 -3.91
N ASN A 76 -4.74 -0.33 -3.66
CA ASN A 76 -3.31 -0.41 -3.96
C ASN A 76 -3.08 -0.52 -5.48
N PRO A 77 -1.91 -0.08 -5.97
CA PRO A 77 -1.54 -0.33 -7.36
C PRO A 77 -1.52 -1.84 -7.65
N VAL A 78 -2.07 -2.23 -8.81
CA VAL A 78 -1.97 -3.60 -9.32
C VAL A 78 -0.56 -3.77 -9.93
N PRO A 79 0.20 -4.81 -9.56
CA PRO A 79 1.55 -5.05 -10.07
C PRO A 79 1.50 -5.65 -11.50
N TRP A 80 1.02 -4.87 -12.47
CA TRP A 80 0.84 -5.31 -13.86
C TRP A 80 2.12 -5.88 -14.48
N LYS A 81 3.28 -5.31 -14.14
CA LYS A 81 4.58 -5.77 -14.63
C LYS A 81 4.86 -7.22 -14.21
N ASP A 82 4.59 -7.55 -12.95
CA ASP A 82 4.86 -8.89 -12.41
C ASP A 82 3.89 -9.91 -13.02
N ILE A 83 2.62 -9.51 -13.20
CA ILE A 83 1.61 -10.35 -13.85
C ILE A 83 2.03 -10.69 -15.28
N VAL A 84 2.45 -9.69 -16.07
CA VAL A 84 2.91 -9.90 -17.45
C VAL A 84 4.14 -10.80 -17.50
N LEU A 85 5.07 -10.64 -16.55
CA LEU A 85 6.27 -11.48 -16.50
C LEU A 85 5.92 -12.94 -16.21
N ILE A 86 5.02 -13.19 -15.26
CA ILE A 86 4.56 -14.54 -14.89
C ILE A 86 3.80 -15.19 -16.05
N THR A 87 2.95 -14.44 -16.75
CA THR A 87 2.20 -15.01 -17.89
C THR A 87 3.12 -15.36 -19.05
N LEU A 88 4.08 -14.49 -19.37
CA LEU A 88 5.08 -14.75 -20.42
C LEU A 88 5.98 -15.93 -20.08
N SER A 89 6.44 -16.04 -18.83
CA SER A 89 7.28 -17.16 -18.40
C SER A 89 6.53 -18.50 -18.46
N ALA A 90 5.25 -18.51 -18.06
CA ALA A 90 4.40 -19.69 -18.15
C ALA A 90 4.19 -20.16 -19.61
N ILE A 91 3.89 -19.24 -20.53
CA ILE A 91 3.76 -19.56 -21.96
C ILE A 91 5.06 -20.13 -22.51
N THR A 92 6.18 -19.49 -22.16
CA THR A 92 7.52 -19.93 -22.61
C THR A 92 7.81 -21.35 -22.10
N ALA A 93 7.55 -21.63 -20.82
CA ALA A 93 7.75 -22.96 -20.25
C ALA A 93 6.90 -24.03 -20.95
N ILE A 94 5.61 -23.76 -21.20
CA ILE A 94 4.73 -24.70 -21.91
C ILE A 94 5.27 -24.96 -23.32
N SER A 95 5.69 -23.91 -24.04
CA SER A 95 6.22 -24.04 -25.39
C SER A 95 7.51 -24.88 -25.44
N THR A 96 8.42 -24.73 -24.49
CA THR A 96 9.64 -25.54 -24.40
C THR A 96 9.34 -26.99 -24.04
N PHE A 97 8.38 -27.25 -23.15
CA PHE A 97 7.94 -28.62 -22.87
C PHE A 97 7.36 -29.31 -24.11
N ILE A 98 6.49 -28.63 -24.87
CA ILE A 98 5.93 -29.17 -26.12
C ILE A 98 7.05 -29.45 -27.13
N ALA A 99 7.97 -28.50 -27.33
CA ALA A 99 9.10 -28.67 -28.24
C ALA A 99 10.00 -29.86 -27.85
N LEU A 100 10.25 -30.05 -26.55
CA LEU A 100 11.00 -31.20 -26.03
C LEU A 100 10.25 -32.52 -26.30
N PHE A 101 8.95 -32.57 -26.04
CA PHE A 101 8.13 -33.75 -26.31
C PHE A 101 8.15 -34.15 -27.79
N ILE A 102 7.99 -33.17 -28.71
CA ILE A 102 8.07 -33.41 -30.15
C ILE A 102 9.47 -33.91 -30.53
N SER A 103 10.53 -33.28 -30.00
CA SER A 103 11.91 -33.66 -30.30
C SER A 103 12.29 -35.04 -29.77
N CYS A 104 11.70 -35.48 -28.65
CA CYS A 104 11.95 -36.80 -28.07
C CYS A 104 11.02 -37.90 -28.61
N SER A 105 9.97 -37.56 -29.38
CA SER A 105 9.08 -38.56 -30.01
C SER A 105 9.40 -38.83 -31.49
N ILE A 106 10.37 -38.10 -32.06
CA ILE A 106 10.93 -38.30 -33.40
C ILE A 106 12.22 -39.10 -33.25
#